data_AF-A0A2E0SL82-F1
#
_entry.id   AF-A0A2E0SL82-F1
#
_cell.length_a   1.000
_cell.length_b   1.000
_cell.length_c   1.000
_cell.angle_alpha   90.00
_cell.angle_beta   90.00
_cell.angle_gamma   90.00
#
_symmetry.space_group_name_H-M   'P 1'
#
loop_
_entity.id
_entity.type
_entity.pdbx_description
1 polymer ?
#
loop_
_entity_poly.entity_id
_entity_poly.type
_entity_poly.pdbx_seq_one_letter_code
_entity_poly.pdbx_strand_id
1 'polypeptide(L)'
;MFFWRALRELDQILRGEKTRPQALRTASLDISLGRIVVMILVLGMLYGLCMSVFAMTQNYPGHHLQTLASMIKVPALFLLTLLITFPSLYVFNALVGSRFGVVELLRLIIAALGVSLAMLGSLGLIVAFFSVSTTSYAFMILLNVFIFTVSGFLGLKFLLQTLHRMSILAADEKGEPESVEASHPPNDDFEIEVVEEPEKNSGPLAKLYGPILGGEVKTVFRCWIVVFGLVGAQMSWVLRPFIGDPNTEFAWFRPRSSNFFEAVVNTFLSLFQ
;
A
#
# COMPACT_ATOMS: atom_id res chain seq x y z
N MET A 1 9.11 -19.73 -14.44
CA MET A 1 9.77 -19.67 -13.12
C MET A 1 9.67 -18.29 -12.44
N PHE A 2 9.74 -17.16 -13.18
CA PHE A 2 9.62 -15.79 -12.64
C PHE A 2 8.29 -15.49 -11.93
N PHE A 3 7.15 -15.81 -12.56
CA PHE A 3 5.81 -15.60 -11.99
C PHE A 3 5.64 -16.27 -10.62
N TRP A 4 6.05 -17.53 -10.49
CA TRP A 4 5.95 -18.27 -9.24
C TRP A 4 6.82 -17.68 -8.11
N ARG A 5 7.98 -17.10 -8.46
CA ARG A 5 8.79 -16.34 -7.49
C ARG A 5 8.10 -15.05 -7.06
N ALA A 6 7.45 -14.35 -7.99
CA ALA A 6 6.70 -13.14 -7.71
C ALA A 6 5.47 -13.40 -6.80
N LEU A 7 4.75 -14.49 -7.06
CA LEU A 7 3.64 -14.94 -6.22
C LEU A 7 4.11 -15.31 -4.81
N ARG A 8 5.23 -16.05 -4.68
CA ARG A 8 5.83 -16.35 -3.37
C ARG A 8 6.24 -15.08 -2.63
N GLU A 9 6.82 -14.09 -3.31
CA GLU A 9 7.16 -12.82 -2.64
C GLU A 9 5.93 -12.09 -2.12
N LEU A 10 4.85 -12.04 -2.92
CA LEU A 10 3.60 -11.44 -2.50
C LEU A 10 2.98 -12.20 -1.31
N ASP A 11 2.99 -13.53 -1.33
CA ASP A 11 2.53 -14.37 -0.21
C ASP A 11 3.37 -14.12 1.06
N GLN A 12 4.70 -13.99 0.94
CA GLN A 12 5.57 -13.64 2.06
C GLN A 12 5.28 -12.23 2.61
N ILE A 13 4.92 -11.27 1.75
CA ILE A 13 4.48 -9.94 2.16
C ILE A 13 3.14 -10.03 2.91
N LEU A 14 2.17 -10.79 2.38
CA LEU A 14 0.86 -11.00 3.01
C LEU A 14 0.96 -11.70 4.38
N ARG A 15 1.86 -12.68 4.50
CA ARG A 15 2.17 -13.37 5.77
C ARG A 15 3.01 -12.53 6.74
N GLY A 16 3.52 -11.40 6.28
CA GLY A 16 4.37 -10.51 7.06
C GLY A 16 5.77 -11.05 7.35
N GLU A 17 6.22 -12.08 6.62
CA GLU A 17 7.55 -12.67 6.78
C GLU A 17 8.66 -11.71 6.32
N LYS A 18 8.44 -10.99 5.21
CA LYS A 18 9.35 -9.94 4.72
C LYS A 18 9.24 -8.62 5.49
N THR A 19 8.27 -8.49 6.39
CA THR A 19 8.09 -7.33 7.27
C THR A 19 8.37 -7.66 8.74
N ARG A 20 9.04 -8.79 9.00
CA ARG A 20 9.48 -9.19 10.34
C ARG A 20 10.64 -8.31 10.83
N PRO A 21 10.67 -8.01 12.13
CA PRO A 21 11.70 -7.18 12.74
C PRO A 21 13.15 -7.52 12.43
N GLN A 22 13.47 -8.81 12.39
CA GLN A 22 14.83 -9.30 12.19
C GLN A 22 15.35 -9.05 10.76
N ALA A 23 14.46 -9.00 9.75
CA ALA A 23 14.80 -8.68 8.36
C ALA A 23 14.87 -7.16 8.11
N LEU A 24 14.29 -6.35 9.00
CA LEU A 24 14.25 -4.89 8.92
C LEU A 24 15.41 -4.21 9.65
N ARG A 25 16.22 -5.00 10.39
CA ARG A 25 17.38 -4.54 11.19
C ARG A 25 18.45 -3.83 10.36
N THR A 26 18.50 -4.06 9.04
CA THR A 26 19.48 -3.41 8.14
C THR A 26 18.85 -2.31 7.26
N ALA A 27 17.61 -1.89 7.53
CA ALA A 27 16.84 -0.94 6.69
C ALA A 27 16.71 -1.34 5.19
N SER A 28 17.10 -2.55 4.80
CA SER A 28 16.97 -3.05 3.43
C SER A 28 15.75 -3.95 3.30
N LEU A 29 14.66 -3.41 2.74
CA LEU A 29 13.58 -4.26 2.23
C LEU A 29 14.10 -5.00 1.00
N ASP A 30 14.51 -6.26 1.13
CA ASP A 30 14.87 -7.11 -0.03
C ASP A 30 13.60 -7.58 -0.77
N ILE A 31 12.91 -6.60 -1.36
CA ILE A 31 11.73 -6.77 -2.20
C ILE A 31 12.14 -6.33 -3.59
N SER A 32 12.04 -7.24 -4.54
CA SER A 32 12.28 -6.87 -5.93
C SER A 32 11.07 -6.12 -6.50
N LEU A 33 11.28 -4.84 -6.83
CA LEU A 33 10.23 -3.97 -7.38
C LEU A 33 9.58 -4.60 -8.62
N GLY A 34 10.40 -5.16 -9.52
CA GLY A 34 9.91 -5.77 -10.76
C GLY A 34 8.94 -6.92 -10.54
N ARG A 35 9.19 -7.82 -9.57
CA ARG A 35 8.30 -8.96 -9.32
C ARG A 35 6.94 -8.51 -8.78
N ILE A 36 6.93 -7.57 -7.82
CA ILE A 36 5.67 -7.07 -7.25
C ILE A 36 4.89 -6.26 -8.27
N VAL A 37 5.54 -5.42 -9.09
CA VAL A 37 4.88 -4.70 -10.18
C VAL A 37 4.23 -5.68 -11.17
N VAL A 38 4.90 -6.76 -11.54
CA VAL A 38 4.28 -7.79 -12.41
C VAL A 38 3.07 -8.44 -11.74
N MET A 39 3.08 -8.66 -10.41
CA MET A 39 1.89 -9.15 -9.70
C MET A 39 0.77 -8.12 -9.69
N ILE A 40 1.07 -6.83 -9.46
CA ILE A 40 0.08 -5.74 -9.54
C ILE A 40 -0.59 -5.72 -10.91
N LEU A 41 0.20 -5.85 -11.99
CA LEU A 41 -0.33 -5.90 -13.36
C LEU A 41 -1.24 -7.12 -13.56
N VAL A 42 -0.77 -8.32 -13.22
CA VAL A 42 -1.54 -9.56 -13.43
C VAL A 42 -2.83 -9.57 -12.60
N LEU A 43 -2.76 -9.23 -11.31
CA LEU A 43 -3.91 -9.22 -10.42
C LEU A 43 -4.90 -8.10 -10.79
N GLY A 44 -4.40 -6.94 -11.21
CA GLY A 44 -5.23 -5.86 -11.71
C GLY A 44 -5.95 -6.22 -13.01
N MET A 45 -5.27 -6.88 -13.95
CA MET A 45 -5.88 -7.40 -15.16
C MET A 45 -6.94 -8.45 -14.86
N LEU A 46 -6.66 -9.37 -13.92
CA LEU A 46 -7.61 -10.40 -13.50
C LEU A 46 -8.89 -9.77 -12.92
N TYR A 47 -8.75 -8.79 -12.04
CA TYR A 47 -9.90 -8.08 -11.49
C TYR A 47 -10.67 -7.30 -12.57
N GLY A 48 -9.96 -6.63 -13.49
CA GLY A 48 -10.58 -5.94 -14.62
C GLY A 48 -11.36 -6.89 -15.54
N LEU A 49 -10.87 -8.11 -15.74
CA LEU A 49 -11.58 -9.16 -16.46
C LEU A 49 -12.85 -9.57 -15.72
N CYS A 50 -12.77 -9.84 -14.41
CA CYS A 50 -13.94 -10.18 -13.58
C CYS A 50 -15.00 -9.08 -13.61
N MET A 51 -14.59 -7.81 -13.54
CA MET A 51 -15.49 -6.66 -13.64
C MET A 51 -16.19 -6.60 -15.01
N SER A 52 -15.48 -6.94 -16.10
CA SER A 52 -16.03 -6.91 -17.46
C SER A 52 -17.05 -8.01 -17.76
N VAL A 53 -17.15 -9.03 -16.91
CA VAL A 53 -18.17 -10.09 -17.04
C VAL A 53 -19.58 -9.48 -17.09
N PHE A 54 -19.84 -8.40 -16.36
CA PHE A 54 -21.12 -7.70 -16.41
C PHE A 54 -21.41 -7.08 -17.79
N ALA A 55 -20.43 -6.44 -18.43
CA ALA A 55 -20.58 -5.92 -19.79
C ALA A 55 -20.88 -7.04 -20.80
N MET A 56 -20.28 -8.22 -20.59
CA MET A 56 -20.52 -9.39 -21.44
C MET A 56 -21.91 -9.98 -21.22
N THR A 57 -22.39 -10.09 -19.97
CA THR A 57 -23.72 -10.64 -19.67
C THR A 57 -24.86 -9.74 -20.14
N GLN A 58 -24.63 -8.42 -20.20
CA GLN A 58 -25.61 -7.45 -20.69
C GLN A 58 -25.55 -7.18 -22.21
N ASN A 59 -24.79 -7.97 -22.98
CA ASN A 59 -24.63 -7.81 -24.43
C ASN A 59 -24.25 -6.38 -24.86
N TYR A 60 -23.34 -5.76 -24.12
CA TYR A 60 -22.90 -4.40 -24.42
C TYR A 60 -22.23 -4.28 -25.80
N PRO A 61 -22.58 -3.28 -26.64
CA PRO A 61 -21.91 -3.05 -27.90
C PRO A 61 -20.44 -2.69 -27.68
N GLY A 62 -19.53 -3.54 -28.18
CA GLY A 62 -18.09 -3.37 -27.97
C GLY A 62 -17.55 -3.95 -26.65
N HIS A 63 -18.26 -4.90 -26.04
CA HIS A 63 -17.82 -5.60 -24.81
C HIS A 63 -16.36 -6.09 -24.86
N HIS A 64 -15.83 -6.52 -26.02
CA HIS A 64 -14.42 -6.89 -26.17
C HIS A 64 -13.44 -5.73 -25.92
N LEU A 65 -13.71 -4.56 -26.50
CA LEU A 65 -12.88 -3.37 -26.29
C LEU A 65 -12.98 -2.90 -24.85
N GLN A 66 -14.16 -3.06 -24.25
CA GLN A 66 -14.35 -2.74 -22.85
C GLN A 66 -13.59 -3.67 -21.90
N THR A 67 -13.62 -4.98 -22.13
CA THR A 67 -12.82 -5.94 -21.33
C THR A 67 -11.35 -5.55 -21.37
N LEU A 68 -10.81 -5.28 -22.55
CA LEU A 68 -9.41 -4.85 -22.68
C LEU A 68 -9.17 -3.51 -21.97
N ALA A 69 -10.06 -2.53 -22.13
CA ALA A 69 -9.95 -1.25 -21.46
C ALA A 69 -9.94 -1.41 -19.93
N SER A 70 -10.83 -2.23 -19.36
CA SER A 70 -10.90 -2.48 -17.91
C SER A 70 -9.67 -3.23 -17.39
N MET A 71 -9.19 -4.24 -18.12
CA MET A 71 -7.95 -4.97 -17.79
C MET A 71 -6.72 -4.06 -17.72
N ILE A 72 -6.66 -3.03 -18.58
CA ILE A 72 -5.54 -2.07 -18.59
C ILE A 72 -5.76 -0.96 -17.55
N LYS A 73 -6.98 -0.43 -17.44
CA LYS A 73 -7.30 0.71 -16.58
C LYS A 73 -7.19 0.38 -15.10
N VAL A 74 -7.57 -0.82 -14.66
CA VAL A 74 -7.49 -1.20 -13.23
C VAL A 74 -6.05 -1.15 -12.69
N PRO A 75 -5.05 -1.83 -13.28
CA PRO A 75 -3.68 -1.71 -12.80
C PRO A 75 -3.11 -0.31 -13.04
N ALA A 76 -3.47 0.35 -14.15
CA ALA A 76 -3.05 1.73 -14.42
C ALA A 76 -3.57 2.72 -13.37
N LEU A 77 -4.77 2.52 -12.84
CA LEU A 77 -5.35 3.36 -11.78
C LEU A 77 -4.41 3.43 -10.57
N PHE A 78 -3.94 2.29 -10.08
CA PHE A 78 -3.06 2.24 -8.90
C PHE A 78 -1.66 2.79 -9.20
N LEU A 79 -1.07 2.41 -10.34
CA LEU A 79 0.27 2.85 -10.70
C LEU A 79 0.34 4.34 -11.04
N LEU A 80 -0.67 4.88 -11.72
CA LEU A 80 -0.76 6.29 -12.05
C LEU A 80 -1.07 7.14 -10.81
N THR A 81 -1.92 6.64 -9.91
CA THR A 81 -2.14 7.31 -8.61
C THR A 81 -0.83 7.41 -7.84
N LEU A 82 -0.04 6.33 -7.78
CA LEU A 82 1.29 6.35 -7.19
C LEU A 82 2.22 7.33 -7.90
N LEU A 83 2.27 7.31 -9.23
CA LEU A 83 3.13 8.20 -10.00
C LEU A 83 2.85 9.69 -9.70
N ILE A 84 1.57 10.04 -9.52
CA ILE A 84 1.15 11.42 -9.22
C ILE A 84 1.48 11.79 -7.77
N THR A 85 1.29 10.87 -6.82
CA THR A 85 1.45 11.17 -5.39
C THR A 85 2.87 10.94 -4.87
N PHE A 86 3.71 10.21 -5.59
CA PHE A 86 5.07 9.88 -5.16
C PHE A 86 6.01 11.10 -5.09
N PRO A 87 6.00 12.05 -6.05
CA PRO A 87 6.85 13.24 -5.97
C PRO A 87 6.61 14.07 -4.70
N SER A 88 5.35 14.22 -4.28
CA SER A 88 5.04 14.96 -3.05
C SER A 88 5.55 14.23 -1.81
N LEU A 89 5.39 12.91 -1.74
CA LEU A 89 5.96 12.10 -0.66
C LEU A 89 7.48 12.24 -0.60
N TYR A 90 8.16 12.22 -1.75
CA TYR A 90 9.62 12.37 -1.83
C TYR A 90 10.07 13.71 -1.24
N VAL A 91 9.45 14.82 -1.67
CA VAL A 91 9.82 16.17 -1.19
C VAL A 91 9.57 16.29 0.31
N PHE A 92 8.41 15.86 0.81
CA PHE A 92 8.14 15.90 2.25
C PHE A 92 9.08 14.99 3.04
N ASN A 93 9.40 13.80 2.53
CA ASN A 93 10.33 12.88 3.17
C ASN A 93 11.76 13.46 3.22
N ALA A 94 12.18 14.16 2.16
CA ALA A 94 13.46 14.86 2.11
C ALA A 94 13.52 16.05 3.07
N LEU A 95 12.43 16.84 3.17
CA LEU A 95 12.33 17.98 4.09
C LEU A 95 12.36 17.58 5.56
N VAL A 96 11.73 16.46 5.91
CA VAL A 96 11.68 15.94 7.30
C VAL A 96 12.98 15.22 7.69
N GLY A 97 13.91 15.00 6.75
CA GLY A 97 15.20 14.35 7.04
C GLY A 97 15.05 12.87 7.42
N SER A 98 14.11 12.16 6.80
CA SER A 98 13.85 10.76 7.08
C SER A 98 15.05 9.86 6.78
N ARG A 99 15.30 8.87 7.65
CA ARG A 99 16.33 7.84 7.46
C ARG A 99 16.01 6.85 6.33
N PHE A 100 14.76 6.78 5.87
CA PHE A 100 14.39 5.84 4.79
C PHE A 100 14.78 6.44 3.44
N GLY A 101 15.57 5.69 2.69
CA GLY A 101 15.86 6.04 1.31
C GLY A 101 14.60 5.98 0.46
N VAL A 102 14.65 6.70 -0.66
CA VAL A 102 13.54 6.86 -1.61
C VAL A 102 13.09 5.50 -2.17
N VAL A 103 14.04 4.59 -2.35
CA VAL A 103 13.81 3.26 -2.91
C VAL A 103 13.07 2.38 -1.90
N GLU A 104 13.38 2.48 -0.60
CA GLU A 104 12.74 1.75 0.49
C GLU A 104 11.27 2.17 0.63
N LEU A 105 11.00 3.48 0.54
CA LEU A 105 9.63 4.00 0.53
C LEU A 105 8.86 3.50 -0.69
N LEU A 106 9.47 3.54 -1.87
CA LEU A 106 8.85 3.03 -3.09
C LEU A 106 8.55 1.53 -2.96
N ARG A 107 9.50 0.73 -2.45
CA ARG A 107 9.30 -0.72 -2.19
C ARG A 107 8.15 -0.97 -1.23
N LEU A 108 8.07 -0.19 -0.15
CA LEU A 108 7.01 -0.31 0.85
C LEU A 108 5.64 0.01 0.26
N ILE A 109 5.53 1.08 -0.53
CA ILE A 109 4.26 1.47 -1.17
C ILE A 109 3.86 0.46 -2.25
N ILE A 110 4.82 0.01 -3.07
CA ILE A 110 4.59 -1.03 -4.08
C ILE A 110 4.15 -2.34 -3.41
N ALA A 111 4.70 -2.70 -2.25
CA ALA A 111 4.24 -3.85 -1.47
C ALA A 111 2.79 -3.66 -1.00
N ALA A 112 2.45 -2.47 -0.49
CA ALA A 112 1.07 -2.15 -0.09
C ALA A 112 0.09 -2.19 -1.26
N LEU A 113 0.47 -1.69 -2.44
CA LEU A 113 -0.31 -1.84 -3.67
C LEU A 113 -0.46 -3.31 -4.06
N GLY A 114 0.59 -4.12 -3.96
CA GLY A 114 0.53 -5.55 -4.18
C GLY A 114 -0.50 -6.23 -3.29
N VAL A 115 -0.55 -5.88 -2.00
CA VAL A 115 -1.55 -6.36 -1.05
C VAL A 115 -2.96 -5.92 -1.47
N SER A 116 -3.17 -4.65 -1.82
CA SER A 116 -4.47 -4.17 -2.31
C SER A 116 -4.94 -4.90 -3.57
N LEU A 117 -4.06 -5.15 -4.53
CA LEU A 117 -4.39 -5.88 -5.75
C LEU A 117 -4.61 -7.37 -5.51
N ALA A 118 -3.92 -7.97 -4.54
CA ALA A 118 -4.19 -9.35 -4.12
C ALA A 118 -5.61 -9.49 -3.54
N MET A 119 -6.00 -8.54 -2.69
CA MET A 119 -7.36 -8.46 -2.15
C MET A 119 -8.39 -8.26 -3.25
N LEU A 120 -8.14 -7.34 -4.19
CA LEU A 120 -9.01 -7.15 -5.36
C LEU A 120 -9.13 -8.42 -6.19
N GLY A 121 -8.02 -9.04 -6.58
CA GLY A 121 -8.02 -10.28 -7.36
C GLY A 121 -8.85 -11.39 -6.70
N SER A 122 -8.75 -11.53 -5.38
CA SER A 122 -9.55 -12.48 -4.60
C SER A 122 -11.06 -12.16 -4.61
N LEU A 123 -11.41 -10.89 -4.37
CA LEU A 123 -12.81 -10.43 -4.38
C LEU A 123 -13.39 -10.31 -5.81
N GLY A 124 -12.57 -10.37 -6.85
CA GLY A 124 -12.98 -10.32 -8.25
C GLY A 124 -13.94 -11.45 -8.63
N LEU A 125 -13.75 -12.66 -8.08
CA LEU A 125 -14.68 -13.77 -8.34
C LEU A 125 -16.08 -13.50 -7.78
N ILE A 126 -16.17 -12.76 -6.66
CA ILE A 126 -17.45 -12.33 -6.10
C ILE A 126 -18.13 -11.35 -7.05
N VAL A 127 -17.37 -10.39 -7.61
CA VAL A 127 -17.88 -9.46 -8.64
C VAL A 127 -18.39 -10.22 -9.86
N ALA A 128 -17.64 -11.21 -10.35
CA ALA A 128 -18.05 -12.02 -11.50
C ALA A 128 -19.33 -12.81 -11.22
N PHE A 129 -19.46 -13.39 -10.02
CA PHE A 129 -20.69 -14.09 -9.60
C PHE A 129 -21.92 -13.17 -9.61
N PHE A 130 -21.81 -11.98 -8.99
CA PHE A 130 -22.91 -11.01 -8.99
C PHE A 130 -23.17 -10.45 -10.40
N SER A 131 -22.15 -10.36 -11.25
CA SER A 131 -22.31 -9.90 -12.64
C SER A 131 -23.19 -10.81 -13.48
N VAL A 132 -23.20 -12.11 -13.17
CA VAL A 132 -24.08 -13.10 -13.81
C VAL A 132 -25.45 -13.15 -13.13
N SER A 133 -25.52 -12.80 -11.84
CA SER A 133 -26.71 -12.97 -11.00
C SER A 133 -27.62 -11.73 -10.92
N THR A 134 -27.16 -10.56 -11.37
CA THR A 134 -27.92 -9.29 -11.29
C THR A 134 -27.88 -8.51 -12.60
N THR A 135 -28.94 -7.74 -12.84
CA THR A 135 -29.03 -6.78 -13.95
C THR A 135 -28.91 -5.33 -13.50
N SER A 136 -28.89 -5.07 -12.19
CA SER A 136 -28.84 -3.71 -11.65
C SER A 136 -27.44 -3.13 -11.79
N TYR A 137 -27.32 -2.12 -12.66
CA TYR A 137 -26.08 -1.37 -12.87
C TYR A 137 -25.67 -0.59 -11.61
N ALA A 138 -26.62 0.02 -10.91
CA ALA A 138 -26.35 0.77 -9.67
C ALA A 138 -25.76 -0.13 -8.58
N PHE A 139 -26.33 -1.32 -8.40
CA PHE A 139 -25.80 -2.32 -7.45
C PHE A 139 -24.36 -2.70 -7.80
N MET A 140 -24.06 -2.93 -9.08
CA MET A 140 -22.72 -3.31 -9.52
C MET A 140 -21.68 -2.21 -9.32
N ILE A 141 -22.05 -0.94 -9.53
CA ILE A 141 -21.17 0.20 -9.19
C ILE A 141 -20.85 0.19 -7.70
N LEU A 142 -21.88 0.11 -6.85
CA LEU A 142 -21.69 0.17 -5.39
C LEU A 142 -20.87 -1.02 -4.87
N LEU A 143 -21.11 -2.22 -5.41
CA LEU A 143 -20.32 -3.41 -5.09
C LEU A 143 -18.83 -3.21 -5.42
N ASN A 144 -18.52 -2.67 -6.59
CA ASN A 144 -17.14 -2.38 -6.97
C ASN A 144 -16.54 -1.29 -6.07
N VAL A 145 -17.24 -0.18 -5.84
CA VAL A 145 -16.79 0.89 -4.94
C VAL A 145 -16.48 0.32 -3.54
N PHE A 146 -17.34 -0.54 -3.01
CA PHE A 146 -17.13 -1.22 -1.74
C PHE A 146 -15.87 -2.09 -1.76
N ILE A 147 -15.71 -2.95 -2.78
CA ILE A 147 -14.55 -3.85 -2.91
C ILE A 147 -13.23 -3.08 -3.06
N PHE A 148 -13.19 -2.01 -3.85
CA PHE A 148 -12.04 -1.12 -3.95
C PHE A 148 -11.72 -0.43 -2.63
N THR A 149 -12.75 0.03 -1.91
CA THR A 149 -12.58 0.70 -0.61
C THR A 149 -12.00 -0.26 0.43
N VAL A 150 -12.56 -1.47 0.57
CA VAL A 150 -12.06 -2.49 1.50
C VAL A 150 -10.63 -2.90 1.15
N SER A 151 -10.35 -3.15 -0.12
CA SER A 151 -9.02 -3.58 -0.58
C SER A 151 -7.96 -2.48 -0.41
N GLY A 152 -8.33 -1.23 -0.68
CA GLY A 152 -7.49 -0.06 -0.44
C GLY A 152 -7.21 0.13 1.05
N PHE A 153 -8.24 0.07 1.89
CA PHE A 153 -8.10 0.21 3.34
C PHE A 153 -7.20 -0.88 3.96
N LEU A 154 -7.34 -2.13 3.52
CA LEU A 154 -6.49 -3.22 4.02
C LEU A 154 -5.03 -3.08 3.58
N GLY A 155 -4.76 -2.70 2.32
CA GLY A 155 -3.39 -2.41 1.87
C GLY A 155 -2.77 -1.21 2.59
N LEU A 156 -3.59 -0.20 2.89
CA LEU A 156 -3.19 0.98 3.67
C LEU A 156 -2.90 0.65 5.14
N LYS A 157 -3.71 -0.22 5.75
CA LYS A 157 -3.48 -0.74 7.09
C LYS A 157 -2.16 -1.50 7.14
N PHE A 158 -1.89 -2.35 6.15
CA PHE A 158 -0.60 -3.06 6.02
C PHE A 158 0.58 -2.07 5.93
N LEU A 159 0.43 -1.00 5.13
CA LEU A 159 1.43 0.06 4.97
C LEU A 159 1.74 0.76 6.31
N LEU A 160 0.70 1.21 7.02
CA LEU A 160 0.82 1.89 8.32
C LEU A 160 1.42 0.96 9.39
N GLN A 161 0.99 -0.30 9.44
CA GLN A 161 1.50 -1.28 10.39
C GLN A 161 3.00 -1.55 10.15
N THR A 162 3.41 -1.68 8.90
CA THR A 162 4.82 -1.93 8.55
C THR A 162 5.69 -0.73 8.89
N LEU A 163 5.24 0.49 8.59
CA LEU A 163 5.94 1.72 8.98
C LEU A 163 6.09 1.84 10.51
N HIS A 164 5.02 1.51 11.25
CA HIS A 164 5.05 1.53 12.71
C HIS A 164 6.05 0.52 13.28
N ARG A 165 6.06 -0.71 12.76
CA ARG A 165 7.02 -1.76 13.17
C ARG A 165 8.47 -1.33 12.93
N MET A 166 8.79 -0.77 11.75
CA MET A 166 10.14 -0.26 11.47
C MET A 166 10.54 0.85 12.44
N SER A 167 9.60 1.72 12.83
CA SER A 167 9.90 2.81 13.75
C SER A 167 10.24 2.37 15.17
N ILE A 168 9.67 1.26 15.64
CA ILE A 168 9.93 0.73 16.98
C ILE A 168 11.32 0.09 17.03
N LEU A 169 11.68 -0.68 16.00
CA LEU A 169 12.96 -1.40 15.97
C LEU A 169 14.15 -0.47 15.85
N ALA A 170 13.99 0.63 15.12
CA ALA A 170 14.99 1.69 15.07
C ALA A 170 15.17 2.40 16.43
N ALA A 171 14.21 2.30 17.35
CA ALA A 171 14.32 2.82 18.70
C ALA A 171 15.00 1.81 19.66
N ASP A 172 14.75 0.51 19.47
CA ASP A 172 15.34 -0.57 20.28
C ASP A 172 16.85 -0.77 20.03
N GLU A 173 17.32 -0.61 18.79
CA GLU A 173 18.75 -0.75 18.43
C GLU A 173 19.71 0.21 19.16
N LYS A 174 19.20 1.31 19.73
CA LYS A 174 20.02 2.24 20.53
C LYS A 174 19.90 2.00 22.04
N GLY A 175 19.15 0.98 22.47
CA GLY A 175 18.85 0.68 23.86
C GLY A 175 19.54 -0.57 24.44
N GLU A 176 20.26 -1.37 23.65
CA GLU A 176 21.02 -2.52 24.16
C GLU A 176 22.41 -2.09 24.67
N PRO A 177 22.68 -2.09 25.99
CA PRO A 177 24.06 -2.13 26.47
C PRO A 177 24.64 -3.50 26.10
N GLU A 178 25.78 -3.50 25.39
CA GLU A 178 26.60 -4.69 25.23
C GLU A 178 26.81 -5.33 26.62
N SER A 179 26.20 -6.49 26.81
CA SER A 179 26.37 -7.30 28.01
C SER A 179 27.14 -8.56 27.62
N VAL A 180 28.39 -8.57 28.09
CA VAL A 180 29.19 -9.72 28.51
C VAL A 180 29.79 -10.59 27.40
N GLU A 181 31.10 -10.39 27.19
CA GLU A 181 32.00 -11.51 26.93
C GLU A 181 33.00 -11.60 28.10
N ALA A 182 32.66 -12.44 29.07
CA ALA A 182 33.52 -12.79 30.18
C ALA A 182 34.58 -13.78 29.71
N SER A 183 35.85 -13.36 29.70
CA SER A 183 36.98 -14.30 29.65
C SER A 183 38.20 -13.75 30.40
N HIS A 184 38.41 -14.23 31.63
CA HIS A 184 39.69 -14.74 32.15
C HIS A 184 39.61 -15.03 33.67
N PRO A 185 40.16 -16.18 34.12
CA PRO A 185 40.94 -16.23 35.35
C PRO A 185 42.33 -16.86 35.09
N PRO A 186 43.28 -16.95 36.06
CA PRO A 186 43.32 -16.44 37.44
C PRO A 186 44.62 -15.66 37.86
N ASN A 187 44.54 -14.97 39.02
CA ASN A 187 45.56 -14.58 40.02
C ASN A 187 46.77 -13.68 39.68
N ASP A 188 46.87 -12.50 40.32
CA ASP A 188 47.73 -12.20 41.51
C ASP A 188 47.83 -10.66 41.76
N ASP A 189 47.65 -10.29 43.03
CA ASP A 189 48.16 -9.11 43.78
C ASP A 189 48.25 -7.71 43.12
N PHE A 190 47.31 -6.80 43.44
CA PHE A 190 47.61 -5.46 43.99
C PHE A 190 46.32 -4.71 44.44
N GLU A 191 46.27 -4.28 45.70
CA GLU A 191 45.32 -3.27 46.21
C GLU A 191 45.73 -1.87 45.73
N ILE A 192 44.82 -1.10 45.11
CA ILE A 192 44.79 0.37 45.24
C ILE A 192 43.34 0.88 45.33
N GLU A 193 43.18 1.77 46.30
CA GLU A 193 42.04 2.55 46.78
C GLU A 193 41.01 3.11 45.78
N VAL A 194 39.78 3.04 46.28
CA VAL A 194 38.54 3.80 46.02
C VAL A 194 38.70 5.19 45.39
N VAL A 195 38.01 5.39 44.26
CA VAL A 195 37.37 6.69 43.94
C VAL A 195 35.89 6.41 43.67
N GLU A 196 35.03 6.82 44.59
CA GLU A 196 33.56 6.80 44.43
C GLU A 196 33.11 7.71 43.26
N GLU A 197 32.04 7.25 42.60
CA GLU A 197 31.46 7.72 41.33
C GLU A 197 31.14 9.22 41.23
N PRO A 198 30.86 9.72 40.00
CA PRO A 198 29.46 10.08 39.80
C PRO A 198 28.90 9.73 38.41
N GLU A 199 27.68 9.21 38.46
CA GLU A 199 26.57 9.56 37.57
C GLU A 199 26.75 9.42 36.05
N LYS A 200 26.08 8.39 35.52
CA LYS A 200 24.99 8.49 34.53
C LYS A 200 24.73 9.89 33.94
N ASN A 201 25.69 10.44 33.21
CA ASN A 201 25.43 11.58 32.33
C ASN A 201 24.98 11.05 30.97
N SER A 202 23.73 10.55 30.95
CA SER A 202 22.89 10.69 29.77
C SER A 202 22.75 12.20 29.51
N GLY A 203 23.71 12.75 28.77
CA GLY A 203 23.83 14.19 28.59
C GLY A 203 22.52 14.83 28.12
N PRO A 204 22.18 16.07 28.54
CA PRO A 204 20.98 16.78 28.07
C PRO A 204 20.89 16.89 26.53
N LEU A 205 22.03 16.79 25.85
CA LEU A 205 22.13 16.80 24.38
C LEU A 205 21.75 15.48 23.71
N ALA A 206 21.84 14.34 24.41
CA ALA A 206 21.33 13.05 23.91
C ALA A 206 19.78 13.03 23.86
N LYS A 207 19.12 13.86 24.69
CA LYS A 207 17.68 14.15 24.58
C LYS A 207 17.34 15.06 23.39
N LEU A 208 18.25 15.93 22.96
CA LEU A 208 18.06 16.80 21.79
C LEU A 208 18.23 16.06 20.45
N TYR A 209 19.00 14.98 20.44
CA TYR A 209 19.12 14.04 19.33
C TYR A 209 18.43 12.68 19.63
N GLY A 210 17.28 12.75 20.32
CA GLY A 210 16.34 11.63 20.44
C GLY A 210 15.79 11.22 19.06
N PRO A 211 15.12 10.04 18.95
CA PRO A 211 14.83 9.39 17.68
C PRO A 211 14.05 10.31 16.73
N ILE A 212 14.73 10.89 15.74
CA ILE A 212 14.17 11.74 14.66
C ILE A 212 13.40 10.86 13.63
N LEU A 213 12.68 9.87 14.14
CA LEU A 213 11.68 9.09 13.41
C LEU A 213 10.35 9.01 14.20
N GLY A 214 10.20 9.85 15.24
CA GLY A 214 9.24 9.62 16.33
C GLY A 214 7.76 9.91 15.99
N GLY A 215 7.47 11.00 15.28
CA GLY A 215 6.10 11.45 15.05
C GLY A 215 5.89 12.20 13.73
N GLU A 216 6.82 13.08 13.35
CA GLU A 216 6.65 13.94 12.16
C GLU A 216 6.59 13.14 10.86
N VAL A 217 7.51 12.18 10.67
CA VAL A 217 7.48 11.26 9.51
C VAL A 217 6.17 10.48 9.46
N LYS A 218 5.66 10.00 10.61
CA LYS A 218 4.37 9.29 10.68
C LYS A 218 3.20 10.21 10.32
N THR A 219 3.23 11.46 10.76
CA THR A 219 2.21 12.47 10.43
C THR A 219 2.21 12.80 8.94
N VAL A 220 3.39 13.02 8.35
CA VAL A 220 3.56 13.23 6.91
C VAL A 220 3.01 12.04 6.13
N PHE A 221 3.35 10.83 6.55
CA PHE A 221 2.88 9.62 5.89
C PHE A 221 1.36 9.44 6.00
N ARG A 222 0.76 9.74 7.17
CA ARG A 222 -0.71 9.72 7.36
C ARG A 222 -1.40 10.78 6.52
N CYS A 223 -0.84 12.00 6.44
CA CYS A 223 -1.36 13.06 5.58
C CYS A 223 -1.29 12.64 4.11
N TRP A 224 -0.14 12.11 3.67
CA TRP A 224 0.04 11.60 2.32
C TRP A 224 -0.94 10.46 1.99
N ILE A 225 -1.21 9.57 2.94
CA ILE A 225 -2.20 8.50 2.80
C ILE A 225 -3.61 9.05 2.53
N VAL A 226 -4.00 10.12 3.22
CA VAL A 226 -5.28 10.80 2.96
C VAL A 226 -5.29 11.39 1.55
N VAL A 227 -4.22 12.08 1.16
CA VAL A 227 -4.06 12.61 -0.20
C VAL A 227 -4.10 11.49 -1.24
N PHE A 228 -3.43 10.38 -0.99
CA PHE A 228 -3.40 9.21 -1.86
C PHE A 228 -4.81 8.64 -2.06
N GLY A 229 -5.60 8.52 -0.99
CA GLY A 229 -6.99 8.08 -1.07
C GLY A 229 -7.88 9.04 -1.86
N LEU A 230 -7.74 10.35 -1.63
CA LEU A 230 -8.49 11.38 -2.35
C LEU A 230 -8.13 11.42 -3.84
N VAL A 231 -6.83 11.42 -4.17
CA VAL A 231 -6.34 11.38 -5.55
C VAL A 231 -6.76 10.07 -6.20
N GLY A 232 -6.67 8.93 -5.51
CA GLY A 232 -7.14 7.64 -6.01
C GLY A 232 -8.63 7.61 -6.34
N ALA A 233 -9.47 8.22 -5.49
CA ALA A 233 -10.90 8.37 -5.75
C ALA A 233 -11.17 9.23 -7.01
N GLN A 234 -10.46 10.35 -7.14
CA GLN A 234 -10.57 11.20 -8.34
C GLN A 234 -10.02 10.52 -9.59
N MET A 235 -8.90 9.80 -9.48
CA MET A 235 -8.34 9.02 -10.58
C MET A 235 -9.29 7.90 -11.01
N SER A 236 -10.03 7.31 -10.07
CA SER A 236 -11.08 6.32 -10.39
C SER A 236 -12.19 6.94 -11.23
N TRP A 237 -12.52 8.21 -10.99
CA TRP A 237 -13.48 8.97 -11.79
C TRP A 237 -12.94 9.43 -13.15
N VAL A 238 -11.66 9.76 -13.23
CA VAL A 238 -11.01 10.15 -14.49
C VAL A 238 -10.86 8.94 -15.42
N LEU A 239 -10.32 7.83 -14.90
CA LEU A 239 -10.12 6.62 -15.68
C LEU A 239 -11.43 5.89 -15.95
N ARG A 240 -12.40 5.99 -15.00
CA ARG A 240 -13.65 5.22 -14.94
C ARG A 240 -13.41 3.81 -15.48
N PRO A 241 -12.77 2.90 -14.70
CA PRO A 241 -12.69 1.51 -15.10
C PRO A 241 -14.13 0.97 -15.17
N PHE A 242 -14.72 1.08 -16.36
CA PHE A 242 -16.16 0.93 -16.56
C PHE A 242 -16.53 -0.55 -16.41
N ILE A 243 -17.60 -0.79 -15.66
CA ILE A 243 -18.30 -2.08 -15.62
C ILE A 243 -19.09 -2.32 -16.92
N GLY A 244 -19.40 -1.25 -17.67
CA GLY A 244 -20.20 -1.29 -18.90
C GLY A 244 -21.56 -0.73 -18.58
N ASP A 245 -21.84 0.45 -19.13
CA ASP A 245 -23.12 1.11 -18.94
C ASP A 245 -24.02 0.71 -20.11
N PRO A 246 -25.04 -0.15 -19.92
CA PRO A 246 -25.82 -0.74 -21.01
C PRO A 246 -26.46 0.28 -21.96
N ASN A 247 -26.59 1.54 -21.54
CA ASN A 247 -27.34 2.58 -22.25
C ASN A 247 -26.45 3.54 -23.07
N THR A 248 -25.12 3.36 -23.09
CA THR A 248 -24.19 4.32 -23.72
C THR A 248 -23.19 3.62 -24.63
N GLU A 249 -22.74 4.22 -25.72
CA GLU A 249 -21.69 3.62 -26.56
C GLU A 249 -20.31 3.62 -25.87
N PHE A 250 -19.43 2.69 -26.29
CA PHE A 250 -18.09 2.59 -25.75
C PHE A 250 -17.26 3.86 -26.04
N ALA A 251 -16.70 4.46 -24.99
CA ALA A 251 -15.78 5.58 -25.11
C ALA A 251 -14.59 5.40 -24.17
N TRP A 252 -13.37 5.61 -24.68
CA TRP A 252 -12.14 5.54 -23.89
C TRP A 252 -12.12 6.59 -22.76
N PHE A 253 -12.59 7.80 -23.07
CA PHE A 253 -12.77 8.92 -22.14
C PHE A 253 -14.11 9.60 -22.41
N ARG A 254 -14.99 9.68 -21.40
CA ARG A 254 -16.26 10.43 -21.49
C ARG A 254 -16.07 11.88 -21.03
N PRO A 255 -16.89 12.83 -21.53
CA PRO A 255 -16.91 14.20 -21.03
C PRO A 255 -17.06 14.26 -19.49
N ARG A 256 -16.36 15.21 -18.88
CA ARG A 256 -16.33 15.42 -17.42
C ARG A 256 -17.53 16.29 -17.03
N SER A 257 -18.51 15.73 -16.32
CA SER A 257 -19.70 16.47 -15.87
C SER A 257 -19.87 16.56 -14.34
N SER A 258 -19.28 15.65 -13.55
CA SER A 258 -19.34 15.67 -12.07
C SER A 258 -18.06 15.14 -11.41
N ASN A 259 -18.09 14.87 -10.10
CA ASN A 259 -16.99 14.28 -9.31
C ASN A 259 -17.35 12.87 -8.77
N PHE A 260 -16.34 12.11 -8.32
CA PHE A 260 -16.50 10.75 -7.79
C PHE A 260 -17.57 10.65 -6.68
N PHE A 261 -17.51 11.57 -5.71
CA PHE A 261 -18.34 11.50 -4.50
C PHE A 261 -19.82 11.72 -4.84
N GLU A 262 -20.11 12.71 -5.67
CA GLU A 262 -21.46 13.00 -6.16
C GLU A 262 -22.04 11.80 -6.92
N ALA A 263 -21.24 11.14 -7.75
CA ALA A 263 -21.69 9.98 -8.50
C ALA A 263 -22.02 8.77 -7.62
N VAL A 264 -21.21 8.51 -6.58
CA VAL A 264 -21.49 7.42 -5.63
C VAL A 264 -22.79 7.68 -4.88
N VAL A 265 -23.01 8.92 -4.40
CA VAL A 265 -24.24 9.29 -3.67
C VAL A 265 -25.46 9.15 -4.58
N ASN A 266 -25.41 9.68 -5.80
CA ASN A 266 -26.52 9.58 -6.74
C ASN A 266 -26.83 8.12 -7.11
N THR A 267 -25.80 7.29 -7.30
CA THR A 267 -25.97 5.86 -7.57
C THR A 267 -26.61 5.14 -6.37
N PHE A 268 -26.20 5.49 -5.16
CA PHE A 268 -26.81 4.95 -3.93
C PHE A 268 -28.30 5.31 -3.83
N LEU A 269 -28.66 6.57 -4.10
CA LEU A 269 -30.05 7.01 -4.09
C LEU A 269 -30.90 6.31 -5.16
N SER A 270 -30.34 6.08 -6.35
CA SER A 270 -31.03 5.38 -7.44
C SER A 270 -31.37 3.91 -7.13
N LEU A 271 -30.72 3.31 -6.13
CA LEU A 271 -31.01 1.93 -5.73
C LEU A 271 -32.34 1.80 -4.95
N PHE A 272 -32.81 2.91 -4.36
CA PHE A 272 -34.06 2.97 -3.58
C PHE A 272 -35.24 3.54 -4.38
N GLN A 273 -35.05 3.84 -5.66
CA GLN A 273 -36.08 4.31 -6.59
C GLN A 273 -36.51 3.16 -7.51
#